data_AF-A0A067CIC8-F1
#
_entry.id   AF-A0A067CIC8-F1
#
_cell.length_a   1.000
_cell.length_b   1.000
_cell.length_c   1.000
_cell.angle_alpha   90.00
_cell.angle_beta   90.00
_cell.angle_gamma   90.00
#
_symmetry.space_group_name_H-M   'P 1'
#
loop_
_entity.id
_entity.type
_entity.pdbx_description
1 polymer ?
#
loop_
_entity_poly.entity_id
_entity_poly.type
_entity_poly.pdbx_seq_one_letter_code
_entity_poly.pdbx_strand_id
1 'polypeptide(L)'
;MDAIEARNAAGNDKYKAGDYVGARTEYSAAIDLLEEVDNAALHSRVLANRAQTYLQERDCAMALRDAAEAIALDRTNLKAHLRKIVALENLENFEAALEHVYVLLPLASSSPDHATYMPSALAAKNRLRKACSTDRAAAKAQAYDVGKLVHAKQSLRLNFAIAFPRSLPLQHWFDVTVFLANEFGLFQRGLVITPLPLVCELHTPVPGVAIEVDPSPAVLGLNGKAHFRLRFTAADVGGKSLPLVALRVSLTKGHGLNDVLPVVTLPVQLLPPTSTKWAPTEPSTPDPLGIQCCRSVYVDEIDSYITLAESPGHLGIAGKLWDSALILTTYLSRHQTVLSRKRVLEVGSGLGLVGMVCARLGAAAVTLTDMDEVVPMLQYNLQLNALEAIASAAPLCWGTSSSHLSPPFEVVVMSDVVYDPAGYAPLVQTLLDVTTPSTTILMAHRSRHPQEQDFFQLLRASFDTETIPLQGVWDHESRMTDVQLLRLSRHA
;
A
#
# COMPACT_ATOMS: atom_id res chain seq x y z
N MET A 1 8.63 -35.01 26.69
CA MET A 1 9.25 -34.02 27.60
C MET A 1 10.77 -34.01 27.42
N ASP A 2 11.47 -35.13 27.67
CA ASP A 2 12.94 -35.24 27.51
C ASP A 2 13.48 -34.82 26.13
N ALA A 3 12.78 -35.20 25.05
CA ALA A 3 13.16 -34.80 23.70
C ALA A 3 13.08 -33.27 23.48
N ILE A 4 12.11 -32.59 24.09
CA ILE A 4 11.94 -31.14 23.99
C ILE A 4 13.07 -30.44 24.74
N GLU A 5 13.38 -30.90 25.95
CA GLU A 5 14.47 -30.32 26.74
C GLU A 5 15.83 -30.56 26.11
N ALA A 6 16.06 -31.74 25.52
CA ALA A 6 17.28 -32.02 24.76
C ALA A 6 17.46 -31.08 23.56
N ARG A 7 16.38 -30.83 22.79
CA ARG A 7 16.38 -29.86 21.68
C ARG A 7 16.63 -28.43 22.17
N ASN A 8 15.98 -28.01 23.24
CA ASN A 8 16.20 -26.69 23.82
C ASN A 8 17.64 -26.53 24.35
N ALA A 9 18.22 -27.56 24.99
CA ALA A 9 19.61 -27.56 25.43
C ALA A 9 20.59 -27.47 24.25
N ALA A 10 20.40 -28.29 23.21
CA ALA A 10 21.18 -28.24 21.98
C ALA A 10 21.11 -26.85 21.30
N GLY A 11 19.92 -26.24 21.28
CA GLY A 11 19.74 -24.87 20.80
C GLY A 11 20.53 -23.85 21.62
N ASN A 12 20.55 -23.97 22.95
CA ASN A 12 21.33 -23.09 23.83
C ASN A 12 22.83 -23.21 23.58
N ASP A 13 23.33 -24.43 23.36
CA ASP A 13 24.76 -24.67 23.12
C ASP A 13 25.20 -24.14 21.76
N LYS A 14 24.40 -24.35 20.71
CA LYS A 14 24.62 -23.73 19.39
C LYS A 14 24.60 -22.21 19.47
N TYR A 15 23.67 -21.64 20.24
CA TYR A 15 23.60 -20.18 20.45
C TYR A 15 24.88 -19.65 21.10
N LYS A 16 25.38 -20.30 22.15
CA LYS A 16 26.65 -19.93 22.80
C LYS A 16 27.84 -20.04 21.85
N ALA A 17 27.80 -20.97 20.90
CA ALA A 17 28.81 -21.14 19.86
C ALA A 17 28.70 -20.11 18.72
N GLY A 18 27.68 -19.25 18.71
CA GLY A 18 27.43 -18.27 17.65
C GLY A 18 26.71 -18.82 16.41
N ASP A 19 26.31 -20.09 16.42
CA ASP A 19 25.52 -20.71 15.35
C ASP A 19 24.02 -20.42 15.55
N TYR A 20 23.61 -19.21 15.16
CA TYR A 20 22.22 -18.75 15.37
C TYR A 20 21.21 -19.51 14.51
N VAL A 21 21.56 -19.85 13.26
CA VAL A 21 20.69 -20.61 12.35
C VAL A 21 20.50 -22.04 12.86
N GLY A 22 21.57 -22.69 13.30
CA GLY A 22 21.49 -24.01 13.90
C GLY A 22 20.73 -23.98 15.23
N ALA A 23 20.94 -22.98 16.08
CA ALA A 23 20.17 -22.80 17.31
C ALA A 23 18.67 -22.63 17.03
N ARG A 24 18.32 -21.78 16.06
CA ARG A 24 16.93 -21.55 15.63
C ARG A 24 16.27 -22.82 15.10
N THR A 25 17.03 -23.66 14.39
CA THR A 25 16.55 -24.96 13.91
C THR A 25 16.17 -25.87 15.08
N GLU A 26 17.02 -25.97 16.11
CA GLU A 26 16.71 -26.77 17.31
C GLU A 26 15.53 -26.22 18.10
N TYR A 27 15.46 -24.90 18.30
CA TYR A 27 14.32 -24.28 18.98
C TYR A 27 13.00 -24.48 18.23
N SER A 28 13.03 -24.43 16.89
CA SER A 28 11.83 -24.67 16.08
C SER A 28 11.36 -26.12 16.24
N ALA A 29 12.28 -27.10 16.14
CA ALA A 29 11.96 -28.49 16.39
C ALA A 29 11.43 -28.74 17.82
N ALA A 30 11.92 -27.99 18.81
CA ALA A 30 11.39 -28.07 20.17
C ALA A 30 9.96 -27.50 20.27
N ILE A 31 9.66 -26.41 19.57
CA ILE A 31 8.33 -25.77 19.52
C ILE A 31 7.32 -26.70 18.84
N ASP A 32 7.69 -27.33 17.71
CA ASP A 32 6.80 -28.28 17.01
C ASP A 32 6.37 -29.44 17.94
N LEU A 33 7.28 -29.93 18.79
CA LEU A 33 6.98 -30.96 19.78
C LEU A 33 6.17 -30.44 20.98
N LEU A 34 6.17 -29.12 21.23
CA LEU A 34 5.42 -28.48 22.31
C LEU A 34 3.96 -28.21 21.93
N GLU A 35 3.61 -28.20 20.64
CA GLU A 35 2.21 -28.07 20.21
C GLU A 35 1.34 -29.25 20.72
N GLU A 36 1.97 -30.41 20.96
CA GLU A 36 1.33 -31.64 21.44
C GLU A 36 1.42 -31.82 22.98
N VAL A 37 2.04 -30.87 23.70
CA VAL A 37 2.31 -30.98 25.15
C VAL A 37 1.87 -29.72 25.89
N ASP A 38 0.95 -29.86 26.84
CA ASP A 38 0.49 -28.74 27.68
C ASP A 38 1.55 -28.30 28.71
N ASN A 39 2.50 -27.47 28.26
CA ASN A 39 3.50 -26.84 29.12
C ASN A 39 3.80 -25.40 28.64
N ALA A 40 2.90 -24.49 28.96
CA ALA A 40 2.98 -23.08 28.54
C ALA A 40 4.27 -22.37 29.00
N ALA A 41 4.79 -22.68 30.19
CA ALA A 41 6.02 -22.08 30.70
C ALA A 41 7.26 -22.51 29.89
N LEU A 42 7.37 -23.80 29.58
CA LEU A 42 8.43 -24.31 28.70
C LEU A 42 8.30 -23.74 27.29
N HIS A 43 7.08 -23.69 26.76
CA HIS A 43 6.80 -23.14 25.44
C HIS A 43 7.20 -21.67 25.34
N SER A 44 6.78 -20.85 26.32
CA SER A 44 7.19 -19.46 26.44
C SER A 44 8.72 -19.30 26.48
N ARG A 45 9.42 -20.15 27.25
CA ARG A 45 10.89 -20.11 27.36
C ARG A 45 11.59 -20.39 26.03
N VAL A 46 11.14 -21.41 25.29
CA VAL A 46 11.75 -21.80 24.00
C VAL A 46 11.47 -20.74 22.94
N LEU A 47 10.23 -20.23 22.84
CA LEU A 47 9.89 -19.12 21.95
C LEU A 47 10.76 -17.89 22.23
N ALA A 48 10.90 -17.52 23.50
CA ALA A 48 11.74 -16.39 23.86
C ALA A 48 13.21 -16.63 23.44
N ASN A 49 13.74 -17.84 23.56
CA ASN A 49 15.09 -18.17 23.10
C ASN A 49 15.24 -18.08 21.57
N ARG A 50 14.24 -18.50 20.80
CA ARG A 50 14.23 -18.34 19.34
C ARG A 50 14.06 -16.86 18.92
N ALA A 51 13.29 -16.07 19.66
CA ALA A 51 13.25 -14.61 19.46
C ALA A 51 14.66 -13.99 19.54
N GLN A 52 15.51 -14.51 20.43
CA GLN A 52 16.88 -14.03 20.57
C GLN A 52 17.75 -14.35 19.35
N THR A 53 17.60 -15.52 18.71
CA THR A 53 18.34 -15.84 17.47
C THR A 53 17.95 -14.88 16.37
N TYR A 54 16.65 -14.61 16.21
CA TYR A 54 16.16 -13.64 15.23
C TYR A 54 16.73 -12.24 15.43
N LEU A 55 16.85 -11.75 16.68
CA LEU A 55 17.52 -10.48 16.96
C LEU A 55 18.99 -10.45 16.52
N GLN A 56 19.73 -11.56 16.70
CA GLN A 56 21.13 -11.65 16.25
C GLN A 56 21.24 -11.69 14.73
N GLU A 57 20.28 -12.33 14.07
CA GLU A 57 20.15 -12.39 12.61
C GLU A 57 19.56 -11.09 12.02
N ARG A 58 19.23 -10.09 12.86
CA ARG A 58 18.55 -8.82 12.51
C ARG A 58 17.14 -8.96 11.94
N ASP A 59 16.53 -10.14 12.08
CA ASP A 59 15.13 -10.37 11.74
C ASP A 59 14.21 -9.92 12.89
N CYS A 60 14.08 -8.61 13.03
CA CYS A 60 13.39 -8.01 14.17
C CYS A 60 11.87 -8.26 14.16
N ALA A 61 11.28 -8.50 12.98
CA ALA A 61 9.86 -8.84 12.87
C ALA A 61 9.58 -10.22 13.48
N MET A 62 10.38 -11.23 13.12
CA MET A 62 10.25 -12.57 13.71
C MET A 62 10.58 -12.61 15.20
N ALA A 63 11.57 -11.82 15.63
CA ALA A 63 11.87 -11.64 17.04
C ALA A 63 10.69 -11.05 17.83
N LEU A 64 10.02 -10.04 17.28
CA LEU A 64 8.85 -9.41 17.89
C LEU A 64 7.71 -10.43 18.06
N ARG A 65 7.47 -11.26 17.04
CA ARG A 65 6.44 -12.30 17.06
C ARG A 65 6.68 -13.31 18.19
N ASP A 66 7.84 -13.98 18.17
CA ASP A 66 8.16 -15.02 19.15
C ASP A 66 8.15 -14.46 20.58
N ALA A 67 8.61 -13.22 20.77
CA ALA A 67 8.56 -12.56 22.06
C ALA A 67 7.11 -12.26 22.51
N ALA A 68 6.23 -11.82 21.60
CA ALA A 68 4.83 -11.56 21.92
C ALA A 68 4.07 -12.86 22.25
N GLU A 69 4.30 -13.93 21.49
CA GLU A 69 3.71 -15.26 21.72
C GLU A 69 4.19 -15.85 23.06
N ALA A 70 5.48 -15.72 23.37
CA ALA A 70 6.03 -16.13 24.66
C ALA A 70 5.35 -15.39 25.84
N ILE A 71 5.09 -14.09 25.71
CA ILE A 71 4.39 -13.29 26.75
C ILE A 71 2.92 -13.71 26.89
N ALA A 72 2.27 -14.08 25.78
CA ALA A 72 0.88 -14.55 25.81
C ALA A 72 0.76 -15.88 26.58
N LEU A 73 1.73 -16.78 26.43
CA LEU A 73 1.82 -18.05 27.15
C LEU A 73 2.23 -17.88 28.61
N ASP A 74 3.19 -16.99 28.90
CA ASP A 74 3.65 -16.68 30.26
C ASP A 74 3.99 -15.19 30.38
N ARG A 75 3.08 -14.46 31.04
CA ARG A 75 3.21 -13.01 31.28
C ARG A 75 4.33 -12.65 32.26
N THR A 76 4.90 -13.63 32.98
CA THR A 76 6.00 -13.40 33.92
C THR A 76 7.38 -13.56 33.28
N ASN A 77 7.44 -13.97 32.00
CA ASN A 77 8.69 -14.17 31.28
C ASN A 77 9.37 -12.83 30.92
N LEU A 78 10.19 -12.33 31.86
CA LEU A 78 10.89 -11.05 31.73
C LEU A 78 11.85 -10.99 30.53
N LYS A 79 12.43 -12.12 30.10
CA LYS A 79 13.29 -12.17 28.90
C LYS A 79 12.49 -11.92 27.63
N ALA A 80 11.28 -12.49 27.53
CA ALA A 80 10.40 -12.26 26.39
C ALA A 80 10.01 -10.77 26.28
N HIS A 81 9.65 -10.13 27.39
CA HIS A 81 9.39 -8.69 27.44
C HIS A 81 10.57 -7.84 26.95
N LEU A 82 11.80 -8.13 27.41
CA LEU A 82 12.99 -7.41 26.95
C LEU A 82 13.24 -7.60 25.45
N ARG A 83 13.09 -8.83 24.94
CA ARG A 83 13.27 -9.14 23.52
C ARG A 83 12.24 -8.43 22.65
N LYS A 84 10.98 -8.34 23.10
CA LYS A 84 9.93 -7.54 22.45
C LYS A 84 10.29 -6.06 22.38
N ILE A 85 10.82 -5.48 23.47
CA ILE A 85 11.27 -4.08 23.49
C ILE A 85 12.39 -3.84 22.48
N VAL A 86 13.42 -4.70 22.46
CA VAL A 86 14.55 -4.59 21.52
C VAL A 86 14.08 -4.76 20.07
N ALA A 87 13.16 -5.70 19.81
CA ALA A 87 12.59 -5.91 18.49
C ALA A 87 11.81 -4.67 18.01
N LEU A 88 10.94 -4.10 18.85
CA LEU A 88 10.20 -2.87 18.54
C LEU A 88 11.14 -1.68 18.32
N GLU A 89 12.20 -1.55 19.13
CA GLU A 89 13.20 -0.48 19.00
C GLU A 89 13.95 -0.58 17.66
N ASN A 90 14.37 -1.78 17.25
CA ASN A 90 15.03 -1.99 15.96
C ASN A 90 14.08 -1.82 14.76
N LEU A 91 12.78 -1.97 14.95
CA LEU A 91 11.74 -1.65 13.96
C LEU A 91 11.35 -0.16 13.97
N GLU A 92 12.08 0.67 14.71
CA GLU A 92 11.81 2.10 14.91
C GLU A 92 10.40 2.39 15.44
N ASN A 93 9.80 1.45 16.18
CA ASN A 93 8.53 1.64 16.86
C ASN A 93 8.78 2.04 18.32
N PHE A 94 9.42 3.20 18.50
CA PHE A 94 9.95 3.66 19.79
C PHE A 94 8.86 3.88 20.84
N GLU A 95 7.70 4.39 20.44
CA GLU A 95 6.55 4.59 21.33
C GLU A 95 5.99 3.24 21.82
N ALA A 96 5.73 2.29 20.93
CA ALA A 96 5.25 0.97 21.37
C ALA A 96 6.28 0.25 22.24
N ALA A 97 7.58 0.40 21.94
CA ALA A 97 8.65 -0.09 22.79
C ALA A 97 8.59 0.56 24.19
N LEU A 98 8.42 1.88 24.27
CA LEU A 98 8.35 2.62 25.52
C LEU A 98 7.10 2.28 26.33
N GLU A 99 5.95 2.15 25.70
CA GLU A 99 4.72 1.64 26.34
C GLU A 99 4.94 0.25 26.92
N HIS A 100 5.60 -0.64 26.17
CA HIS A 100 5.91 -1.98 26.65
C HIS A 100 6.92 -1.99 27.80
N VAL A 101 7.83 -1.01 27.88
CA VAL A 101 8.70 -0.83 29.05
C VAL A 101 7.87 -0.54 30.30
N TYR A 102 6.79 0.23 30.22
CA TYR A 102 5.92 0.48 31.37
C TYR A 102 5.14 -0.77 31.81
N VAL A 103 4.91 -1.73 30.91
CA VAL A 103 4.40 -3.07 31.27
C VAL A 103 5.49 -3.89 32.00
N LEU A 104 6.75 -3.83 31.54
CA LEU A 104 7.85 -4.59 32.13
C LEU A 104 8.27 -4.11 33.52
N LEU A 105 8.28 -2.80 33.78
CA LEU A 105 8.77 -2.24 35.05
C LEU A 105 8.15 -2.84 36.33
N PRO A 106 6.81 -2.94 36.47
CA PRO A 106 6.22 -3.55 37.66
C PRO A 106 6.51 -5.06 37.78
N LEU A 107 6.57 -5.78 36.65
CA LEU A 107 6.91 -7.21 36.60
C LEU A 107 8.36 -7.45 37.04
N ALA A 108 9.29 -6.66 36.53
CA ALA A 108 10.70 -6.73 36.88
C ALA A 108 10.92 -6.36 38.35
N SER A 109 10.19 -5.37 38.89
CA SER A 109 10.31 -4.97 40.30
C SER A 109 9.82 -6.04 41.27
N SER A 110 8.85 -6.85 40.86
CA SER A 110 8.22 -7.88 41.71
C SER A 110 8.89 -9.25 41.57
N SER A 111 9.89 -9.38 40.70
CA SER A 111 10.57 -10.64 40.41
C SER A 111 11.72 -10.93 41.38
N PRO A 112 11.95 -12.21 41.72
CA PRO A 112 13.18 -12.62 42.42
C PRO A 112 14.46 -12.13 41.72
N ASP A 113 14.43 -12.03 40.39
CA ASP A 113 15.56 -11.61 39.54
C ASP A 113 15.58 -10.09 39.27
N HIS A 114 14.90 -9.28 40.09
CA HIS A 114 14.82 -7.82 39.89
C HIS A 114 16.18 -7.16 39.71
N ALA A 115 17.22 -7.63 40.41
CA ALA A 115 18.59 -7.11 40.30
C ALA A 115 19.16 -7.23 38.87
N THR A 116 18.72 -8.24 38.10
CA THR A 116 19.13 -8.44 36.71
C THR A 116 18.26 -7.64 35.74
N TYR A 117 16.93 -7.67 35.91
CA TYR A 117 16.01 -7.13 34.91
C TYR A 117 15.64 -5.65 35.12
N MET A 118 15.63 -5.15 36.35
CA MET A 118 15.31 -3.74 36.63
C MET A 118 16.31 -2.76 35.99
N PRO A 119 17.64 -2.97 36.07
CA PRO A 119 18.60 -2.10 35.37
C PRO A 119 18.36 -2.06 33.85
N SER A 120 18.09 -3.21 33.23
CA SER A 120 17.79 -3.28 31.79
C SER A 120 16.50 -2.54 31.43
N ALA A 121 15.43 -2.69 32.22
CA ALA A 121 14.16 -2.00 32.00
C ALA A 121 14.29 -0.48 32.15
N LEU A 122 15.03 0.00 33.17
CA LEU A 122 15.30 1.42 33.38
C LEU A 122 16.19 2.01 32.28
N ALA A 123 17.22 1.27 31.84
CA ALA A 123 18.06 1.67 30.73
C ALA A 123 17.26 1.79 29.43
N ALA A 124 16.40 0.82 29.13
CA ALA A 124 15.48 0.87 28.00
C ALA A 124 14.53 2.07 28.08
N LYS A 125 13.93 2.34 29.25
CA LYS A 125 13.07 3.52 29.47
C LYS A 125 13.79 4.82 29.09
N ASN A 126 14.99 5.03 29.63
CA ASN A 126 15.73 6.28 29.42
C ASN A 126 16.15 6.44 27.96
N ARG A 127 16.65 5.36 27.35
CA ARG A 127 17.04 5.34 25.94
C ARG A 127 15.84 5.62 25.03
N LEU A 128 14.72 4.94 25.24
CA LEU A 128 13.52 5.09 24.43
C LEU A 128 12.83 6.43 24.63
N ARG A 129 12.84 7.01 25.83
CA ARG A 129 12.37 8.41 26.04
C ARG A 129 13.21 9.39 25.22
N LYS A 130 14.53 9.21 25.19
CA LYS A 130 15.42 10.02 24.35
C LYS A 130 15.12 9.78 22.87
N ALA A 131 15.01 8.52 22.45
CA ALA A 131 14.67 8.15 21.07
C ALA A 131 13.35 8.78 20.63
N CYS A 132 12.27 8.66 21.38
CA CYS A 132 10.98 9.30 21.08
C CYS A 132 11.11 10.83 21.00
N SER A 133 11.88 11.46 21.90
CA SER A 133 12.09 12.91 21.86
C SER A 133 12.87 13.34 20.61
N THR A 134 13.93 12.60 20.25
CA THR A 134 14.70 12.83 19.04
C THR A 134 13.86 12.59 17.79
N ASP A 135 13.05 11.53 17.79
CA ASP A 135 12.14 11.17 16.70
C ASP A 135 11.11 12.26 16.42
N ARG A 136 10.46 12.77 17.47
CA ARG A 136 9.53 13.91 17.40
C ARG A 136 10.21 15.20 16.94
N ALA A 137 11.44 15.45 17.38
CA ALA A 137 12.20 16.61 16.93
C ALA A 137 12.57 16.50 15.45
N ALA A 138 13.00 15.32 14.99
CA ALA A 138 13.27 15.03 13.59
C ALA A 138 12.01 15.16 12.73
N ALA A 139 10.87 14.65 13.21
CA ALA A 139 9.57 14.81 12.56
C ALA A 139 9.22 16.30 12.34
N LYS A 140 9.43 17.12 13.38
CA LYS A 140 9.19 18.57 13.30
C LYS A 140 10.14 19.29 12.34
N ALA A 141 11.41 18.88 12.28
CA ALA A 141 12.40 19.45 11.35
C ALA A 141 12.11 19.04 9.89
N GLN A 142 11.74 17.77 9.66
CA GLN A 142 11.42 17.24 8.32
C GLN A 142 10.20 17.92 7.69
N ALA A 143 9.21 18.32 8.50
CA ALA A 143 8.06 19.09 8.03
C ALA A 143 8.48 20.45 7.40
N TYR A 144 9.64 21.00 7.77
CA TYR A 144 10.15 22.25 7.23
C TYR A 144 10.89 22.06 5.89
N ASP A 145 11.80 21.07 5.80
CA ASP A 145 12.62 20.84 4.60
C ASP A 145 11.90 20.08 3.47
N VAL A 146 10.97 19.17 3.82
CA VAL A 146 10.25 18.32 2.85
C VAL A 146 8.83 18.86 2.58
N GLY A 147 8.43 19.96 3.23
CA GLY A 147 7.07 20.51 3.17
C GLY A 147 6.57 20.92 1.78
N LYS A 148 7.45 21.00 0.78
CA LYS A 148 7.07 21.19 -0.64
C LYS A 148 6.66 19.89 -1.35
N LEU A 149 7.21 18.75 -0.94
CA LEU A 149 6.98 17.43 -1.56
C LEU A 149 6.07 16.54 -0.72
N VAL A 150 5.97 16.81 0.58
CA VAL A 150 5.12 16.12 1.54
C VAL A 150 4.30 17.15 2.29
N HIS A 151 3.02 17.24 1.96
CA HIS A 151 2.10 18.20 2.55
C HIS A 151 0.73 17.58 2.81
N ALA A 152 -0.02 18.19 3.73
CA ALA A 152 -1.32 17.69 4.20
C ALA A 152 -2.41 17.61 3.11
N LYS A 153 -2.15 18.16 1.92
CA LYS A 153 -3.11 18.13 0.81
C LYS A 153 -2.94 16.92 -0.11
N GLN A 154 -1.92 16.09 0.02
CA GLN A 154 -1.72 14.94 -0.86
C GLN A 154 -2.60 13.75 -0.48
N SER A 155 -2.93 12.91 -1.46
CA SER A 155 -3.44 11.58 -1.16
C SER A 155 -2.38 10.74 -0.47
N LEU A 156 -2.85 9.87 0.41
CA LEU A 156 -2.02 8.91 1.12
C LEU A 156 -2.40 7.51 0.63
N ARG A 157 -1.44 6.60 0.65
CA ARG A 157 -1.63 5.23 0.17
C ARG A 157 -0.82 4.24 0.98
N LEU A 158 -1.40 3.07 1.21
CA LEU A 158 -0.65 1.93 1.74
C LEU A 158 0.20 1.30 0.64
N ASN A 159 1.32 0.70 0.98
CA ASN A 159 2.20 0.01 0.05
C ASN A 159 2.73 -1.26 0.69
N PHE A 160 2.96 -2.31 -0.10
CA PHE A 160 3.72 -3.46 0.38
C PHE A 160 5.21 -3.13 0.36
N ALA A 161 5.94 -3.52 1.42
CA ALA A 161 7.40 -3.44 1.46
C ALA A 161 8.08 -4.70 0.91
N ILE A 162 7.30 -5.64 0.37
CA ILE A 162 7.75 -6.92 -0.15
C ILE A 162 7.09 -7.19 -1.50
N ALA A 163 7.75 -7.98 -2.34
CA ALA A 163 7.10 -8.60 -3.48
C ALA A 163 6.21 -9.74 -2.99
N PHE A 164 4.94 -9.74 -3.40
CA PHE A 164 4.04 -10.84 -3.06
C PHE A 164 4.32 -12.05 -3.95
N PRO A 165 4.31 -13.27 -3.39
CA PRO A 165 4.48 -14.48 -4.18
C PRO A 165 3.28 -14.68 -5.11
N ARG A 166 3.54 -15.21 -6.32
CA ARG A 166 2.48 -15.53 -7.29
C ARG A 166 1.63 -16.73 -6.90
N SER A 167 2.11 -17.54 -5.96
CA SER A 167 1.36 -18.68 -5.43
C SER A 167 1.66 -18.87 -3.95
N LEU A 168 0.69 -19.38 -3.19
CA LEU A 168 0.82 -19.57 -1.75
C LEU A 168 -0.01 -20.79 -1.31
N PRO A 169 0.57 -21.75 -0.55
CA PRO A 169 -0.20 -22.84 0.02
C PRO A 169 -1.22 -22.36 1.04
N LEU A 170 -2.39 -22.99 1.04
CA LEU A 170 -3.36 -22.84 2.13
C LEU A 170 -2.71 -23.20 3.47
N GLN A 171 -3.19 -22.55 4.53
CA GLN A 171 -2.72 -22.71 5.91
C GLN A 171 -1.28 -22.27 6.19
N HIS A 172 -0.54 -21.82 5.17
CA HIS A 172 0.83 -21.35 5.33
C HIS A 172 0.88 -19.88 5.76
N TRP A 173 1.54 -19.61 6.88
CA TRP A 173 1.78 -18.24 7.35
C TRP A 173 2.83 -17.53 6.50
N PHE A 174 2.51 -16.30 6.09
CA PHE A 174 3.35 -15.44 5.28
C PHE A 174 3.46 -14.07 5.92
N ASP A 175 4.69 -13.59 6.13
CA ASP A 175 4.96 -12.29 6.73
C ASP A 175 4.73 -11.16 5.71
N VAL A 176 4.03 -10.12 6.15
CA VAL A 176 3.63 -8.97 5.36
C VAL A 176 4.07 -7.71 6.08
N THR A 177 4.73 -6.83 5.33
CA THR A 177 5.01 -5.47 5.78
C THR A 177 4.29 -4.49 4.89
N VAL A 178 3.52 -3.59 5.49
CA VAL A 178 2.90 -2.46 4.81
C VAL A 178 3.39 -1.14 5.37
N PHE A 179 3.43 -0.11 4.53
CA PHE A 179 3.75 1.24 4.96
C PHE A 179 2.87 2.27 4.27
N LEU A 180 2.60 3.37 4.99
CA LEU A 180 1.85 4.52 4.54
C LEU A 180 2.80 5.54 3.91
N ALA A 181 2.46 6.05 2.73
CA ALA A 181 3.22 7.10 2.07
C ALA A 181 2.31 7.95 1.17
N ASN A 182 2.83 9.06 0.66
CA ASN A 182 2.21 9.83 -0.42
C ASN A 182 2.58 9.25 -1.81
N GLU A 183 2.19 9.91 -2.89
CA GLU A 183 2.46 9.53 -4.29
C GLU A 183 3.95 9.44 -4.65
N PHE A 184 4.82 10.09 -3.87
CA PHE A 184 6.27 10.06 -4.02
C PHE A 184 6.94 8.95 -3.19
N GLY A 185 6.17 8.15 -2.45
CA GLY A 185 6.72 7.14 -1.55
C GLY A 185 7.30 7.73 -0.26
N LEU A 186 6.95 8.98 0.07
CA LEU A 186 7.43 9.67 1.26
C LEU A 186 6.36 9.64 2.36
N PHE A 187 6.80 9.46 3.60
CA PHE A 187 5.95 9.48 4.79
C PHE A 187 6.34 10.67 5.67
N GLN A 188 5.33 11.41 6.17
CA GLN A 188 5.55 12.45 7.16
C GLN A 188 5.35 11.90 8.56
N ARG A 189 6.40 11.94 9.38
CA ARG A 189 6.28 11.59 10.81
C ARG A 189 5.32 12.54 11.51
N GLY A 190 4.50 11.99 12.41
CA GLY A 190 3.45 12.73 13.12
C GLY A 190 2.12 12.83 12.37
N LEU A 191 2.03 12.35 11.14
CA LEU A 191 0.77 12.22 10.40
C LEU A 191 -0.17 11.21 11.06
N VAL A 192 0.38 10.10 11.54
CA VAL A 192 -0.31 9.11 12.35
C VAL A 192 -0.03 9.45 13.81
N ILE A 193 -1.04 9.97 14.51
CA ILE A 193 -0.92 10.40 15.92
C ILE A 193 -1.39 9.32 16.91
N THR A 194 -2.16 8.36 16.43
CA THR A 194 -2.62 7.18 17.17
C THR A 194 -2.48 5.95 16.27
N PRO A 195 -2.12 4.77 16.81
CA PRO A 195 -2.03 3.55 16.00
C PRO A 195 -3.36 3.23 15.33
N LEU A 196 -3.31 2.82 14.06
CA LEU A 196 -4.50 2.64 13.22
C LEU A 196 -4.70 1.17 12.86
N PRO A 197 -5.85 0.55 13.18
CA PRO A 197 -6.11 -0.83 12.80
C PRO A 197 -6.22 -0.97 11.28
N LEU A 198 -5.60 -2.02 10.75
CA LEU A 198 -5.69 -2.43 9.36
C LEU A 198 -6.79 -3.46 9.18
N VAL A 199 -7.41 -3.41 8.00
CA VAL A 199 -8.34 -4.44 7.51
C VAL A 199 -7.60 -5.21 6.41
N CYS A 200 -7.53 -6.53 6.55
CA CYS A 200 -7.00 -7.43 5.53
C CYS A 200 -8.14 -8.31 5.03
N GLU A 201 -8.48 -8.20 3.76
CA GLU A 201 -9.64 -8.88 3.17
C GLU A 201 -9.34 -9.36 1.75
N LEU A 202 -10.19 -10.25 1.25
CA LEU A 202 -10.15 -10.62 -0.17
C LEU A 202 -10.67 -9.44 -0.98
N HIS A 203 -9.89 -8.99 -1.96
CA HIS A 203 -10.27 -7.89 -2.85
C HIS A 203 -11.60 -8.16 -3.57
N THR A 204 -11.81 -9.41 -3.95
CA THR A 204 -13.10 -9.93 -4.39
C THR A 204 -13.45 -11.12 -3.51
N PRO A 205 -14.60 -11.13 -2.82
CA PRO A 205 -15.00 -12.24 -1.98
C PRO A 205 -15.03 -13.56 -2.76
N VAL A 206 -14.39 -14.59 -2.21
CA VAL A 206 -14.41 -15.95 -2.76
C VAL A 206 -15.07 -16.88 -1.75
N PRO A 207 -16.23 -17.49 -2.05
CA PRO A 207 -16.92 -18.37 -1.12
C PRO A 207 -16.02 -19.48 -0.58
N GLY A 208 -16.02 -19.64 0.75
CA GLY A 208 -15.26 -20.67 1.43
C GLY A 208 -13.77 -20.37 1.61
N VAL A 209 -13.25 -19.24 1.13
CA VAL A 209 -11.87 -18.77 1.39
C VAL A 209 -11.88 -17.62 2.39
N ALA A 210 -10.99 -17.65 3.37
CA ALA A 210 -10.81 -16.60 4.37
C ALA A 210 -9.34 -16.24 4.54
N ILE A 211 -9.10 -15.08 5.18
CA ILE A 211 -7.76 -14.62 5.56
C ILE A 211 -7.72 -14.59 7.09
N GLU A 212 -6.73 -15.26 7.65
CA GLU A 212 -6.38 -15.14 9.06
C GLU A 212 -5.15 -14.24 9.19
N VAL A 213 -5.16 -13.35 10.18
CA VAL A 213 -4.12 -12.35 10.41
C VAL A 213 -3.60 -12.50 11.84
N ASP A 214 -2.29 -12.36 12.03
CA ASP A 214 -1.67 -12.38 13.35
C ASP A 214 -0.56 -11.30 13.45
N PRO A 215 -0.63 -10.38 14.44
CA PRO A 215 -1.74 -10.20 15.38
C PRO A 215 -3.02 -9.71 14.67
N SER A 216 -4.18 -10.07 15.21
CA SER A 216 -5.48 -9.55 14.75
C SER A 216 -6.10 -8.59 15.78
N PRO A 217 -6.40 -7.33 15.43
CA PRO A 217 -6.12 -6.71 14.12
C PRO A 217 -4.63 -6.41 13.95
N ALA A 218 -4.15 -6.39 12.71
CA ALA A 218 -2.87 -5.78 12.38
C ALA A 218 -2.97 -4.26 12.59
N VAL A 219 -1.90 -3.61 13.03
CA VAL A 219 -1.93 -2.18 13.40
C VAL A 219 -0.81 -1.41 12.72
N LEU A 220 -1.16 -0.33 12.04
CA LEU A 220 -0.23 0.68 11.54
C LEU A 220 0.27 1.54 12.70
N GLY A 221 1.57 1.49 12.95
CA GLY A 221 2.23 2.28 13.99
C GLY A 221 2.35 3.76 13.63
N LEU A 222 2.79 4.56 14.60
CA LEU A 222 3.03 6.01 14.44
C LEU A 222 4.12 6.33 13.40
N ASN A 223 5.04 5.38 13.18
CA ASN A 223 6.05 5.43 12.13
C ASN A 223 5.49 5.16 10.72
N GLY A 224 4.17 4.98 10.59
CA GLY A 224 3.51 4.72 9.32
C GLY A 224 3.76 3.31 8.77
N LYS A 225 4.18 2.35 9.58
CA LYS A 225 4.46 0.97 9.16
C LYS A 225 3.67 -0.04 9.99
N ALA A 226 3.35 -1.18 9.40
CA ALA A 226 2.83 -2.36 10.10
C ALA A 226 3.57 -3.61 9.65
N HIS A 227 3.84 -4.49 10.60
CA HIS A 227 4.41 -5.81 10.38
C HIS A 227 3.47 -6.84 11.00
N PHE A 228 3.02 -7.80 10.20
CA PHE A 228 2.09 -8.85 10.62
C PHE A 228 2.27 -10.05 9.70
N ARG A 229 1.69 -11.19 10.05
CA ARG A 229 1.60 -12.35 9.16
C ARG A 229 0.15 -12.63 8.82
N LEU A 230 -0.06 -13.25 7.67
CA LEU A 230 -1.37 -13.76 7.28
C LEU A 230 -1.27 -15.14 6.67
N ARG A 231 -2.40 -15.84 6.61
CA ARG A 231 -2.55 -17.06 5.82
C ARG A 231 -3.94 -17.10 5.20
N PHE A 232 -4.04 -17.77 4.06
CA PHE A 232 -5.33 -18.09 3.46
C PHE A 232 -5.81 -19.43 4.00
N THR A 233 -7.07 -19.49 4.41
CA THR A 233 -7.74 -20.72 4.81
C THR A 233 -8.89 -20.98 3.86
N ALA A 234 -9.22 -22.26 3.65
CA ALA A 234 -10.37 -22.64 2.84
C ALA A 234 -11.10 -23.83 3.45
N ALA A 235 -12.43 -23.79 3.44
CA ALA A 235 -13.27 -24.91 3.85
C ALA A 235 -13.33 -25.93 2.70
N ASP A 236 -12.93 -27.17 3.00
CA ASP A 236 -12.95 -28.39 2.17
C ASP A 236 -13.14 -28.15 0.66
N VAL A 237 -12.04 -27.78 -0.02
CA VAL A 237 -12.04 -27.52 -1.46
C VAL A 237 -11.96 -28.85 -2.18
N GLY A 238 -13.07 -29.60 -2.15
CA GLY A 238 -13.16 -30.96 -2.68
C GLY A 238 -12.65 -31.06 -4.12
N GLY A 239 -11.46 -31.63 -4.30
CA GLY A 239 -10.84 -32.06 -5.56
C GLY A 239 -10.71 -31.02 -6.70
N LYS A 240 -11.14 -29.78 -6.51
CA LYS A 240 -11.13 -28.72 -7.54
C LYS A 240 -9.85 -27.89 -7.44
N SER A 241 -9.40 -27.37 -8.58
CA SER A 241 -8.34 -26.35 -8.60
C SER A 241 -8.71 -25.20 -7.68
N LEU A 242 -7.78 -24.82 -6.81
CA LEU A 242 -7.98 -23.71 -5.90
C LEU A 242 -8.06 -22.38 -6.66
N PRO A 243 -8.84 -21.40 -6.14
CA PRO A 243 -9.07 -20.14 -6.84
C PRO A 243 -7.84 -19.23 -6.82
N LEU A 244 -7.80 -18.30 -7.78
CA LEU A 244 -6.97 -17.10 -7.70
C LEU A 244 -7.62 -16.13 -6.71
N VAL A 245 -6.81 -15.53 -5.84
CA VAL A 245 -7.26 -14.53 -4.87
C VAL A 245 -6.36 -13.31 -4.89
N ALA A 246 -6.87 -12.15 -4.47
CA ALA A 246 -6.03 -10.98 -4.25
C ALA A 246 -6.28 -10.46 -2.83
N LEU A 247 -5.20 -10.17 -2.11
CA LEU A 247 -5.26 -9.56 -0.79
C LEU A 247 -5.43 -8.05 -0.97
N ARG A 248 -6.42 -7.48 -0.28
CA ARG A 248 -6.57 -6.04 -0.10
C ARG A 248 -6.27 -5.68 1.35
N VAL A 249 -5.40 -4.70 1.56
CA VAL A 249 -5.11 -4.11 2.86
C VAL A 249 -5.53 -2.65 2.85
N SER A 250 -6.37 -2.26 3.80
CA SER A 250 -6.87 -0.89 3.98
C SER A 250 -6.79 -0.45 5.44
N LEU A 251 -6.95 0.85 5.70
CA LEU A 251 -7.17 1.33 7.07
C LEU A 251 -8.63 1.14 7.47
N THR A 252 -8.86 0.90 8.76
CA THR A 252 -10.20 0.96 9.34
C THR A 252 -10.70 2.40 9.28
N LYS A 253 -11.95 2.59 8.83
CA LYS A 253 -12.59 3.91 8.79
C LYS A 253 -12.86 4.45 10.20
N GLY A 254 -12.97 5.78 10.33
CA GLY A 254 -13.33 6.44 11.59
C GLY A 254 -12.16 7.05 12.38
N HIS A 255 -10.96 7.07 11.82
CA HIS A 255 -9.74 7.54 12.50
C HIS A 255 -9.05 8.74 11.81
N GLY A 256 -9.78 9.52 11.00
CA GLY A 256 -9.25 10.76 10.37
C GLY A 256 -8.44 10.58 9.08
N LEU A 257 -8.18 9.33 8.66
CA LEU A 257 -7.46 8.98 7.42
C LEU A 257 -8.31 8.07 6.50
N ASN A 258 -9.59 8.43 6.30
CA ASN A 258 -10.58 7.56 5.64
C ASN A 258 -10.40 7.43 4.11
N ASP A 259 -9.68 8.34 3.49
CA ASP A 259 -9.40 8.44 2.05
C ASP A 259 -8.00 7.90 1.69
N VAL A 260 -7.31 7.25 2.63
CA VAL A 260 -6.08 6.51 2.33
C VAL A 260 -6.40 5.40 1.33
N LEU A 261 -5.70 5.41 0.20
CA LEU A 261 -5.86 4.40 -0.83
C LEU A 261 -5.37 3.03 -0.32
N PRO A 262 -6.18 1.97 -0.48
CA PRO A 262 -5.80 0.62 -0.09
C PRO A 262 -4.72 0.06 -1.02
N VAL A 263 -4.03 -0.98 -0.56
CA VAL A 263 -3.09 -1.76 -1.37
C VAL A 263 -3.64 -3.13 -1.67
N VAL A 264 -3.54 -3.52 -2.94
CA VAL A 264 -4.00 -4.81 -3.43
C VAL A 264 -2.85 -5.57 -4.06
N THR A 265 -2.75 -6.87 -3.82
CA THR A 265 -1.76 -7.72 -4.48
C THR A 265 -2.16 -7.99 -5.93
N LEU A 266 -1.20 -8.41 -6.75
CA LEU A 266 -1.55 -9.17 -7.95
C LEU A 266 -2.32 -10.46 -7.55
N PRO A 267 -3.07 -11.07 -8.49
CA PRO A 267 -3.69 -12.36 -8.24
C PRO A 267 -2.68 -13.41 -7.80
N VAL A 268 -2.96 -14.05 -6.68
CA VAL A 268 -2.17 -15.12 -6.04
C VAL A 268 -2.89 -16.44 -6.27
N GLN A 269 -2.19 -17.41 -6.85
CA GLN A 269 -2.70 -18.77 -7.01
C GLN A 269 -2.60 -19.53 -5.68
N LEU A 270 -3.75 -19.91 -5.11
CA LEU A 270 -3.74 -20.75 -3.93
C LEU A 270 -3.31 -22.18 -4.28
N LEU A 271 -2.49 -22.79 -3.43
CA LEU A 271 -2.01 -24.17 -3.56
C LEU A 271 -2.55 -25.04 -2.42
N PRO A 272 -2.64 -26.38 -2.59
CA PRO A 272 -3.04 -27.28 -1.53
C PRO A 272 -2.14 -27.12 -0.29
N PRO A 273 -2.65 -27.42 0.93
CA PRO A 273 -1.83 -27.39 2.14
C PRO A 273 -0.60 -28.31 2.00
N THR A 274 0.53 -27.89 2.54
CA THR A 274 1.77 -28.68 2.55
C THR A 274 2.29 -28.84 3.98
N SER A 275 2.80 -30.03 4.30
CA SER A 275 3.46 -30.34 5.58
C SER A 275 4.94 -29.98 5.59
N THR A 276 5.52 -29.61 4.45
CA THR A 276 6.93 -29.21 4.34
C THR A 276 7.08 -27.69 4.40
N LYS A 277 8.27 -27.24 4.83
CA LYS A 277 8.65 -25.83 4.81
C LYS A 277 8.54 -25.29 3.38
N TRP A 278 7.57 -24.42 3.14
CA TRP A 278 7.39 -23.75 1.86
C TRP A 278 8.26 -22.51 1.77
N ALA A 279 8.77 -22.23 0.58
CA ALA A 279 9.45 -20.99 0.25
C ALA A 279 8.91 -20.47 -1.09
N PRO A 280 8.80 -19.14 -1.26
CA PRO A 280 8.43 -18.55 -2.54
C PRO A 280 9.38 -19.02 -3.63
N THR A 281 8.84 -19.39 -4.78
CA THR A 281 9.65 -19.60 -5.97
C THR A 281 9.88 -18.24 -6.64
N GLU A 282 11.14 -17.84 -6.76
CA GLU A 282 11.52 -16.69 -7.59
C GLU A 282 11.00 -16.93 -9.02
N PRO A 283 10.28 -15.97 -9.62
CA PRO A 283 9.79 -16.14 -10.98
C PRO A 283 10.99 -16.27 -11.94
N SER A 284 10.95 -17.28 -12.82
CA SER A 284 12.00 -17.53 -13.81
C SER A 284 12.14 -16.41 -14.84
N THR A 285 11.11 -15.57 -14.99
CA THR A 285 11.11 -14.39 -15.85
C THR A 285 10.53 -13.19 -15.09
N PRO A 286 11.18 -12.01 -15.18
CA PRO A 286 10.62 -10.77 -14.66
C PRO A 286 9.26 -10.49 -15.30
N ASP A 287 8.35 -9.85 -14.56
CA ASP A 287 7.11 -9.32 -15.13
C ASP A 287 7.46 -8.27 -16.21
N PRO A 288 7.05 -8.47 -17.48
CA PRO A 288 7.37 -7.53 -18.56
C PRO A 288 6.79 -6.13 -18.32
N LEU A 289 5.73 -5.98 -17.52
CA LEU A 289 5.15 -4.70 -17.15
C LEU A 289 5.69 -4.15 -15.82
N GLY A 290 6.53 -4.93 -15.13
CA GLY A 290 7.11 -4.56 -13.85
C GLY A 290 6.09 -4.21 -12.76
N ILE A 291 4.91 -4.85 -12.74
CA ILE A 291 3.84 -4.50 -11.80
C ILE A 291 4.27 -4.88 -10.39
N GLN A 292 4.14 -3.94 -9.46
CA GLN A 292 4.55 -4.13 -8.06
C GLN A 292 3.35 -4.42 -7.16
N CYS A 293 2.22 -3.79 -7.45
CA CYS A 293 0.99 -3.88 -6.67
C CYS A 293 -0.17 -3.32 -7.50
N CYS A 294 -1.36 -3.40 -6.94
CA CYS A 294 -2.54 -2.73 -7.47
C CYS A 294 -3.07 -1.69 -6.46
N ARG A 295 -3.63 -0.60 -6.96
CA ARG A 295 -4.56 0.25 -6.23
C ARG A 295 -5.98 -0.17 -6.51
N SER A 296 -6.84 0.02 -5.53
CA SER A 296 -8.27 -0.09 -5.74
C SER A 296 -8.96 1.19 -5.31
N VAL A 297 -9.65 1.83 -6.26
CA VAL A 297 -10.40 3.06 -6.07
C VAL A 297 -11.88 2.73 -6.10
N TYR A 298 -12.59 2.99 -5.01
CA TYR A 298 -14.04 2.83 -4.97
C TYR A 298 -14.70 4.06 -5.59
N VAL A 299 -15.70 3.85 -6.42
CA VAL A 299 -16.48 4.93 -7.04
C VAL A 299 -17.93 4.78 -6.58
N ASP A 300 -18.36 5.69 -5.70
CA ASP A 300 -19.63 5.59 -4.95
C ASP A 300 -20.83 5.48 -5.89
N GLU A 301 -20.88 6.29 -6.96
CA GLU A 301 -22.05 6.39 -7.84
C GLU A 301 -22.25 5.17 -8.76
N ILE A 302 -21.25 4.28 -8.86
CA ILE A 302 -21.37 3.00 -9.59
C ILE A 302 -21.20 1.78 -8.67
N ASP A 303 -21.12 1.99 -7.35
CA ASP A 303 -20.94 0.96 -6.31
C ASP A 303 -19.92 -0.11 -6.70
N SER A 304 -18.75 0.33 -7.15
CA SER A 304 -17.74 -0.58 -7.69
C SER A 304 -16.33 -0.04 -7.51
N TYR A 305 -15.40 -0.98 -7.41
CA TYR A 305 -13.98 -0.69 -7.48
C TYR A 305 -13.50 -0.63 -8.94
N ILE A 306 -12.59 0.31 -9.22
CA ILE A 306 -11.65 0.27 -10.33
C ILE A 306 -10.29 -0.14 -9.76
N THR A 307 -9.72 -1.22 -10.30
CA THR A 307 -8.44 -1.77 -9.85
C THR A 307 -7.35 -1.39 -10.85
N LEU A 308 -6.28 -0.75 -10.40
CA LEU A 308 -5.19 -0.26 -11.24
C LEU A 308 -3.90 -0.98 -10.85
N ALA A 309 -3.29 -1.72 -11.76
CA ALA A 309 -1.91 -2.14 -11.60
C ALA A 309 -0.97 -0.93 -11.64
N GLU A 310 -0.01 -0.88 -10.70
CA GLU A 310 1.00 0.16 -10.62
C GLU A 310 2.39 -0.40 -10.95
N SER A 311 3.14 0.33 -11.78
CA SER A 311 4.55 0.06 -12.04
C SER A 311 5.38 1.34 -12.01
N PRO A 312 5.55 1.94 -10.83
CA PRO A 312 6.34 3.15 -10.68
C PRO A 312 7.83 2.92 -10.99
N GLY A 313 8.32 1.69 -10.81
CA GLY A 313 9.71 1.33 -11.10
C GLY A 313 10.02 1.20 -12.59
N HIS A 314 9.04 0.82 -13.42
CA HIS A 314 9.23 0.64 -14.87
C HIS A 314 8.80 1.88 -15.66
N LEU A 315 7.64 2.46 -15.34
CA LEU A 315 7.01 3.56 -16.10
C LEU A 315 7.13 4.92 -15.41
N GLY A 316 7.85 5.01 -14.29
CA GLY A 316 8.06 6.27 -13.56
C GLY A 316 6.74 6.93 -13.14
N ILE A 317 6.51 8.15 -13.63
CA ILE A 317 5.31 8.94 -13.31
C ILE A 317 4.03 8.36 -13.92
N ALA A 318 4.11 7.72 -15.10
CA ALA A 318 2.95 7.15 -15.79
C ALA A 318 2.45 5.86 -15.09
N GLY A 319 3.34 5.17 -14.36
CA GLY A 319 3.04 3.96 -13.62
C GLY A 319 2.39 4.17 -12.25
N LYS A 320 1.87 5.37 -11.96
CA LYS A 320 1.33 5.79 -10.66
C LYS A 320 -0.05 6.43 -10.79
N LEU A 321 -0.89 6.27 -9.76
CA LEU A 321 -2.12 7.03 -9.64
C LEU A 321 -1.89 8.43 -9.04
N TRP A 322 -2.36 9.46 -9.74
CA TRP A 322 -2.25 10.87 -9.34
C TRP A 322 -3.57 11.45 -8.83
N ASP A 323 -3.47 12.40 -7.89
CA ASP A 323 -4.58 13.03 -7.17
C ASP A 323 -5.63 13.68 -8.08
N SER A 324 -5.19 14.35 -9.16
CA SER A 324 -6.11 15.00 -10.10
C SER A 324 -7.06 14.01 -10.78
N ALA A 325 -6.65 12.74 -10.96
CA ALA A 325 -7.53 11.71 -11.50
C ALA A 325 -8.67 11.36 -10.53
N LEU A 326 -8.41 11.36 -9.21
CA LEU A 326 -9.44 11.13 -8.18
C LEU A 326 -10.49 12.25 -8.16
N ILE A 327 -10.04 13.50 -8.28
CA ILE A 327 -10.94 14.66 -8.34
C ILE A 327 -11.81 14.61 -9.60
N LEU A 328 -11.20 14.36 -10.77
CA LEU A 328 -11.91 14.34 -12.03
C LEU A 328 -12.93 13.19 -12.09
N THR A 329 -12.58 12.02 -11.57
CA THR A 329 -13.51 10.88 -11.50
C THR A 329 -14.68 11.15 -10.56
N THR A 330 -14.44 11.77 -9.40
CA THR A 330 -15.51 12.16 -8.47
C THR A 330 -16.45 13.20 -9.08
N TYR A 331 -15.91 14.13 -9.88
CA TYR A 331 -16.74 15.07 -10.62
C TYR A 331 -17.63 14.35 -11.65
N LEU A 332 -17.02 13.50 -12.48
CA LEU A 332 -17.72 12.80 -13.56
C LEU A 332 -18.80 11.86 -13.04
N SER A 333 -18.56 11.18 -11.92
CA SER A 333 -19.50 10.25 -11.30
C SER A 333 -20.79 10.95 -10.83
N ARG A 334 -20.68 12.22 -10.43
CA ARG A 334 -21.82 13.10 -10.08
C ARG A 334 -22.47 13.78 -11.29
N HIS A 335 -21.80 13.80 -12.44
CA HIS A 335 -22.24 14.48 -13.67
C HIS A 335 -22.30 13.52 -14.86
N GLN A 336 -22.86 12.33 -14.67
CA GLN A 336 -22.88 11.23 -15.65
C GLN A 336 -23.48 11.62 -17.02
N THR A 337 -24.38 12.62 -17.03
CA THR A 337 -25.00 13.15 -18.26
C THR A 337 -23.99 13.73 -19.24
N VAL A 338 -22.83 14.20 -18.76
CA VAL A 338 -21.72 14.65 -19.62
C VAL A 338 -21.21 13.53 -20.52
N LEU A 339 -21.24 12.29 -20.03
CA LEU A 339 -20.65 11.13 -20.67
C LEU A 339 -21.68 10.28 -21.44
N SER A 340 -22.96 10.40 -21.10
CA SER A 340 -24.00 9.49 -21.60
C SER A 340 -24.02 9.38 -23.13
N ARG A 341 -23.71 8.18 -23.62
CA ARG A 341 -23.64 7.82 -25.04
C ARG A 341 -22.65 8.66 -25.87
N LYS A 342 -21.64 9.25 -25.22
CA LYS A 342 -20.61 10.06 -25.88
C LYS A 342 -19.36 9.24 -26.21
N ARG A 343 -18.67 9.62 -27.29
CA ARG A 343 -17.28 9.21 -27.56
C ARG A 343 -16.32 10.05 -26.73
N VAL A 344 -15.57 9.38 -25.86
CA VAL A 344 -14.65 10.02 -24.90
C VAL A 344 -13.20 9.71 -25.26
N LEU A 345 -12.34 10.72 -25.23
CA LEU A 345 -10.88 10.57 -25.29
C LEU A 345 -10.28 10.98 -23.95
N GLU A 346 -9.42 10.13 -23.38
CA GLU A 346 -8.53 10.51 -22.29
C GLU A 346 -7.13 10.77 -22.85
N VAL A 347 -6.59 11.96 -22.62
CA VAL A 347 -5.24 12.37 -23.04
C VAL A 347 -4.30 12.33 -21.85
N GLY A 348 -3.19 11.57 -21.96
CA GLY A 348 -2.24 11.39 -20.86
C GLY A 348 -2.85 10.56 -19.73
N SER A 349 -3.25 9.33 -20.06
CA SER A 349 -4.07 8.49 -19.19
C SER A 349 -3.30 7.88 -18.01
N GLY A 350 -1.97 7.72 -18.12
CA GLY A 350 -1.15 7.00 -17.15
C GLY A 350 -1.69 5.59 -16.90
N LEU A 351 -2.30 5.36 -15.74
CA LEU A 351 -2.93 4.08 -15.39
C LEU A 351 -4.37 3.91 -15.91
N GLY A 352 -5.01 5.00 -16.36
CA GLY A 352 -6.31 4.98 -17.04
C GLY A 352 -7.54 5.07 -16.15
N LEU A 353 -7.41 5.58 -14.91
CA LEU A 353 -8.53 5.66 -13.97
C LEU A 353 -9.71 6.46 -14.55
N VAL A 354 -9.46 7.65 -15.13
CA VAL A 354 -10.54 8.55 -15.55
C VAL A 354 -11.33 7.93 -16.70
N GLY A 355 -10.65 7.43 -17.73
CA GLY A 355 -11.29 6.79 -18.88
C GLY A 355 -12.06 5.52 -18.51
N MET A 356 -11.53 4.71 -17.59
CA MET A 356 -12.26 3.54 -17.09
C MET A 356 -13.53 3.91 -16.33
N VAL A 357 -13.49 4.97 -15.52
CA VAL A 357 -14.69 5.52 -14.89
C VAL A 357 -15.66 6.07 -15.93
N CYS A 358 -15.18 6.78 -16.97
CA CYS A 358 -16.03 7.22 -18.08
C CYS A 358 -16.78 6.05 -18.74
N ALA A 359 -16.09 4.93 -18.98
CA ALA A 359 -16.69 3.73 -19.57
C ALA A 359 -17.80 3.15 -18.68
N ARG A 360 -17.59 3.14 -17.35
CA ARG A 360 -18.58 2.68 -16.37
C ARG A 360 -19.79 3.60 -16.22
N LEU A 361 -19.62 4.88 -16.52
CA LEU A 361 -20.67 5.91 -16.42
C LEU A 361 -21.49 6.09 -17.71
N GLY A 362 -21.41 5.12 -18.63
CA GLY A 362 -22.29 5.07 -19.80
C GLY A 362 -21.79 5.84 -21.02
N ALA A 363 -20.48 6.10 -21.12
CA ALA A 363 -19.88 6.48 -22.40
C ALA A 363 -20.17 5.44 -23.49
N ALA A 364 -20.38 5.88 -24.73
CA ALA A 364 -20.62 4.97 -25.85
C ALA A 364 -19.34 4.23 -26.26
N ALA A 365 -18.21 4.93 -26.22
CA ALA A 365 -16.87 4.38 -26.44
C ALA A 365 -15.84 5.29 -25.76
N VAL A 366 -14.79 4.69 -25.21
CA VAL A 366 -13.68 5.41 -24.60
C VAL A 366 -12.36 5.01 -25.26
N THR A 367 -11.52 6.00 -25.55
CA THR A 367 -10.14 5.78 -26.00
C THR A 367 -9.20 6.40 -24.98
N LEU A 368 -8.43 5.56 -24.29
CA LEU A 368 -7.39 5.97 -23.35
C LEU A 368 -6.07 6.09 -24.12
N THR A 369 -5.43 7.24 -24.02
CA THR A 369 -4.19 7.52 -24.75
C THR A 369 -3.05 8.00 -23.88
N ASP A 370 -1.85 7.57 -24.24
CA ASP A 370 -0.58 7.94 -23.63
C ASP A 370 0.58 7.59 -24.60
N MET A 371 1.83 7.68 -24.16
CA MET A 371 3.00 7.27 -24.94
C MET A 371 2.98 5.76 -25.23
N ASP A 372 3.64 5.33 -26.32
CA ASP A 372 3.67 3.93 -26.77
C ASP A 372 4.08 2.94 -25.66
N GLU A 373 5.03 3.31 -24.80
CA GLU A 373 5.51 2.50 -23.69
C GLU A 373 4.48 2.30 -22.56
N VAL A 374 3.49 3.18 -22.44
CA VAL A 374 2.43 3.13 -21.40
C VAL A 374 1.22 2.32 -21.88
N VAL A 375 0.99 2.23 -23.20
CA VAL A 375 -0.16 1.53 -23.80
C VAL A 375 -0.31 0.07 -23.30
N PRO A 376 0.74 -0.75 -23.18
CA PRO A 376 0.60 -2.11 -22.64
C PRO A 376 0.05 -2.15 -21.21
N MET A 377 0.43 -1.19 -20.35
CA MET A 377 -0.10 -1.07 -18.99
C MET A 377 -1.58 -0.66 -19.00
N LEU A 378 -1.97 0.27 -19.89
CA LEU A 378 -3.38 0.66 -20.06
C LEU A 378 -4.24 -0.54 -20.51
N GLN A 379 -3.76 -1.32 -21.48
CA GLN A 379 -4.44 -2.53 -21.94
C GLN A 379 -4.61 -3.54 -20.80
N TYR A 380 -3.55 -3.76 -20.01
CA TYR A 380 -3.61 -4.62 -18.84
C TYR A 380 -4.67 -4.14 -17.82
N ASN A 381 -4.72 -2.84 -17.54
CA ASN A 381 -5.71 -2.28 -16.62
C ASN A 381 -7.15 -2.36 -17.16
N LEU A 382 -7.35 -2.21 -18.47
CA LEU A 382 -8.66 -2.43 -19.09
C LEU A 382 -9.13 -3.88 -18.95
N GLN A 383 -8.23 -4.84 -19.14
CA GLN A 383 -8.49 -6.27 -18.94
C GLN A 383 -8.81 -6.59 -17.48
N LEU A 384 -8.03 -6.03 -16.56
CA LEU A 384 -8.20 -6.21 -15.12
C LEU A 384 -9.60 -5.78 -14.63
N ASN A 385 -10.23 -4.82 -15.34
CA ASN A 385 -11.56 -4.31 -15.02
C ASN A 385 -12.66 -4.78 -15.99
N ALA A 386 -12.34 -5.67 -16.93
CA ALA A 386 -13.24 -6.17 -17.97
C ALA A 386 -13.93 -5.05 -18.79
N LEU A 387 -13.18 -4.03 -19.19
CA LEU A 387 -13.69 -2.84 -19.90
C LEU A 387 -13.40 -2.82 -21.41
N GLU A 388 -12.72 -3.83 -21.95
CA GLU A 388 -12.30 -3.89 -23.36
C GLU A 388 -13.45 -3.82 -24.38
N ALA A 389 -14.68 -4.13 -23.96
CA ALA A 389 -15.86 -4.03 -24.82
C ALA A 389 -16.30 -2.58 -25.10
N ILE A 390 -15.92 -1.62 -24.24
CA ILE A 390 -16.35 -0.22 -24.31
C ILE A 390 -15.14 0.72 -24.43
N ALA A 391 -14.01 0.33 -23.87
CA ALA A 391 -12.79 1.13 -23.80
C ALA A 391 -11.63 0.44 -24.52
N SER A 392 -10.78 1.25 -25.14
CA SER A 392 -9.57 0.81 -25.85
C SER A 392 -8.40 1.70 -25.47
N ALA A 393 -7.18 1.16 -25.56
CA ALA A 393 -5.95 1.91 -25.33
C ALA A 393 -5.20 2.09 -26.66
N ALA A 394 -4.70 3.30 -26.92
CA ALA A 394 -3.99 3.63 -28.15
C ALA A 394 -2.86 4.62 -27.88
N PRO A 395 -1.75 4.58 -28.65
CA PRO A 395 -0.68 5.56 -28.50
C PRO A 395 -1.12 6.94 -29.03
N LEU A 396 -0.75 7.98 -28.29
CA LEU A 396 -0.84 9.38 -28.70
C LEU A 396 0.26 10.18 -27.99
N CYS A 397 1.44 10.25 -28.60
CA CYS A 397 2.44 11.22 -28.20
C CYS A 397 1.95 12.63 -28.58
N TRP A 398 1.99 13.57 -27.64
CA TRP A 398 1.43 14.90 -27.88
C TRP A 398 2.15 15.61 -29.03
N GLY A 399 1.38 16.32 -29.87
CA GLY A 399 1.85 17.03 -31.05
C GLY A 399 2.08 16.12 -32.27
N THR A 400 1.85 14.81 -32.14
CA THR A 400 1.86 13.88 -33.27
C THR A 400 0.45 13.70 -33.86
N SER A 401 0.36 13.14 -35.07
CA SER A 401 -0.91 12.95 -35.77
C SER A 401 -1.89 12.08 -34.95
N SER A 402 -3.11 12.57 -34.77
CA SER A 402 -4.22 11.87 -34.09
C SER A 402 -5.20 11.20 -35.06
N SER A 403 -4.92 11.20 -36.37
CA SER A 403 -5.84 10.72 -37.41
C SER A 403 -6.27 9.26 -37.26
N HIS A 404 -5.41 8.40 -36.71
CA HIS A 404 -5.74 6.99 -36.42
C HIS A 404 -6.83 6.82 -35.35
N LEU A 405 -7.05 7.85 -34.52
CA LEU A 405 -8.08 7.86 -33.48
C LEU A 405 -9.46 8.32 -33.99
N SER A 406 -9.54 8.72 -35.26
CA SER A 406 -10.77 9.24 -35.89
C SER A 406 -11.43 10.39 -35.08
N PRO A 407 -10.71 11.49 -34.82
CA PRO A 407 -11.29 12.69 -34.22
C PRO A 407 -12.37 13.31 -35.14
N PRO A 408 -13.25 14.20 -34.62
CA PRO A 408 -13.25 14.73 -33.26
C PRO A 408 -13.96 13.85 -32.24
N PHE A 409 -13.67 14.12 -30.97
CA PHE A 409 -14.35 13.51 -29.82
C PHE A 409 -15.42 14.45 -29.25
N GLU A 410 -16.45 13.86 -28.63
CA GLU A 410 -17.53 14.63 -28.01
C GLU A 410 -17.15 15.10 -26.60
N VAL A 411 -16.34 14.28 -25.91
CA VAL A 411 -15.77 14.61 -24.61
C VAL A 411 -14.27 14.32 -24.62
N VAL A 412 -13.47 15.25 -24.12
CA VAL A 412 -12.04 15.05 -23.86
C VAL A 412 -11.77 15.27 -22.38
N VAL A 413 -11.10 14.33 -21.75
CA VAL A 413 -10.70 14.40 -20.34
C VAL A 413 -9.18 14.32 -20.20
N MET A 414 -8.64 15.01 -19.21
CA MET A 414 -7.20 14.98 -18.91
C MET A 414 -6.95 15.28 -17.43
N SER A 415 -6.00 14.58 -16.81
CA SER A 415 -5.65 14.76 -15.41
C SER A 415 -4.14 14.84 -15.23
N ASP A 416 -3.65 15.92 -14.60
CA ASP A 416 -2.22 16.12 -14.28
C ASP A 416 -1.26 16.05 -15.49
N VAL A 417 -1.70 16.53 -16.66
CA VAL A 417 -0.91 16.53 -17.91
C VAL A 417 0.02 17.73 -18.10
N VAL A 418 -0.01 18.72 -17.20
CA VAL A 418 0.84 19.92 -17.27
C VAL A 418 1.91 19.84 -16.19
N TYR A 419 3.08 19.33 -16.57
CA TYR A 419 4.22 19.15 -15.66
C TYR A 419 5.58 19.32 -16.34
N ASP A 420 5.70 19.00 -17.64
CA ASP A 420 6.93 19.18 -18.43
C ASP A 420 6.75 20.31 -19.46
N PRO A 421 7.52 21.42 -19.35
CA PRO A 421 7.49 22.52 -20.31
C PRO A 421 7.65 22.12 -21.77
N ALA A 422 8.40 21.04 -22.07
CA ALA A 422 8.57 20.55 -23.43
C ALA A 422 7.26 20.02 -24.03
N GLY A 423 6.32 19.56 -23.18
CA GLY A 423 5.03 19.02 -23.59
C GLY A 423 3.93 20.06 -23.79
N TYR A 424 4.12 21.33 -23.38
CA TYR A 424 3.03 22.31 -23.36
C TYR A 424 2.46 22.66 -24.74
N ALA A 425 3.31 23.10 -25.68
CA ALA A 425 2.86 23.41 -27.04
C ALA A 425 2.35 22.16 -27.79
N PRO A 426 3.03 21.00 -27.73
CA PRO A 426 2.48 19.75 -28.29
C PRO A 426 1.12 19.34 -27.72
N LEU A 427 0.87 19.53 -26.42
CA LEU A 427 -0.42 19.24 -25.81
C LEU A 427 -1.53 20.18 -26.31
N VAL A 428 -1.25 21.48 -26.43
CA VAL A 428 -2.21 22.44 -27.02
C VAL A 428 -2.51 22.08 -28.48
N GLN A 429 -1.50 21.70 -29.27
CA GLN A 429 -1.71 21.23 -30.64
C GLN A 429 -2.59 19.97 -30.68
N THR A 430 -2.33 19.01 -29.80
CA THR A 430 -3.14 17.78 -29.68
C THR A 430 -4.60 18.11 -29.40
N LEU A 431 -4.87 19.05 -28.47
CA LEU A 431 -6.22 19.53 -28.18
C LEU A 431 -6.89 20.13 -29.42
N LEU A 432 -6.18 20.93 -30.22
CA LEU A 432 -6.70 21.48 -31.48
C LEU A 432 -7.03 20.39 -32.49
N ASP A 433 -6.27 19.30 -32.53
CA ASP A 433 -6.45 18.23 -33.51
C ASP A 433 -7.61 17.28 -33.15
N VAL A 434 -7.93 17.14 -31.85
CA VAL A 434 -8.94 16.15 -31.38
C VAL A 434 -10.28 16.76 -30.97
N THR A 435 -10.37 18.09 -30.86
CA THR A 435 -11.58 18.79 -30.37
C THR A 435 -12.22 19.65 -31.46
N THR A 436 -13.45 20.10 -31.22
CA THR A 436 -14.15 21.14 -31.99
C THR A 436 -14.81 22.12 -31.01
N PRO A 437 -15.39 23.24 -31.47
CA PRO A 437 -16.16 24.14 -30.59
C PRO A 437 -17.33 23.46 -29.85
N SER A 438 -17.83 22.32 -30.31
CA SER A 438 -18.88 21.55 -29.63
C SER A 438 -18.37 20.46 -28.68
N THR A 439 -17.06 20.22 -28.62
CA THR A 439 -16.45 19.22 -27.73
C THR A 439 -16.45 19.73 -26.29
N THR A 440 -16.91 18.91 -25.34
CA THR A 440 -16.76 19.20 -23.91
C THR A 440 -15.36 18.78 -23.46
N ILE A 441 -14.57 19.71 -22.92
CA ILE A 441 -13.20 19.42 -22.47
C ILE A 441 -13.12 19.66 -20.95
N LEU A 442 -12.70 18.63 -20.20
CA LEU A 442 -12.55 18.68 -18.75
C LEU A 442 -11.12 18.35 -18.35
N MET A 443 -10.55 19.16 -17.48
CA MET A 443 -9.18 19.04 -17.02
C MET A 443 -9.13 19.13 -15.50
N ALA A 444 -8.46 18.17 -14.85
CA ALA A 444 -8.04 18.33 -13.47
C ALA A 444 -6.53 18.57 -13.41
N HIS A 445 -6.11 19.60 -12.70
CA HIS A 445 -4.73 20.04 -12.65
C HIS A 445 -4.35 20.47 -11.25
N ARG A 446 -3.25 19.93 -10.73
CA ARG A 446 -2.60 20.48 -9.54
C ARG A 446 -1.38 21.29 -9.96
N SER A 447 -1.37 22.57 -9.61
CA SER A 447 -0.24 23.44 -9.88
C SER A 447 0.94 23.10 -8.97
N ARG A 448 2.12 22.91 -9.57
CA ARG A 448 3.36 22.51 -8.90
C ARG A 448 4.53 23.43 -9.25
N HIS A 449 4.50 24.07 -10.41
CA HIS A 449 5.60 24.91 -10.90
C HIS A 449 5.11 26.22 -11.57
N PRO A 450 5.74 27.38 -11.30
CA PRO A 450 5.34 28.65 -11.91
C PRO A 450 5.33 28.67 -13.45
N GLN A 451 6.19 27.87 -14.10
CA GLN A 451 6.23 27.79 -15.57
C GLN A 451 4.97 27.18 -16.20
N GLU A 452 4.09 26.53 -15.42
CA GLU A 452 2.78 26.06 -15.91
C GLU A 452 1.94 27.21 -16.49
N GLN A 453 2.21 28.46 -16.09
CA GLN A 453 1.60 29.64 -16.69
C GLN A 453 1.86 29.74 -18.21
N ASP A 454 2.99 29.24 -18.70
CA ASP A 454 3.32 29.25 -20.13
C ASP A 454 2.35 28.37 -20.92
N PHE A 455 1.94 27.22 -20.36
CA PHE A 455 0.90 26.37 -20.95
C PHE A 455 -0.43 27.13 -21.05
N PHE A 456 -0.89 27.76 -19.98
CA PHE A 456 -2.16 28.51 -19.99
C PHE A 456 -2.10 29.74 -20.91
N GLN A 457 -0.91 30.36 -21.07
CA GLN A 457 -0.69 31.44 -22.03
C GLN A 457 -0.74 30.99 -23.50
N LEU A 458 -0.32 29.75 -23.79
CA LEU A 458 -0.48 29.14 -25.11
C LEU A 458 -1.94 28.73 -25.35
N LEU A 459 -2.56 28.09 -24.36
CA LEU A 459 -3.92 27.57 -24.42
C LEU A 459 -4.95 28.67 -24.72
N ARG A 460 -4.82 29.85 -24.09
CA ARG A 460 -5.75 30.99 -24.26
C ARG A 460 -5.83 31.54 -25.69
N ALA A 461 -4.88 31.18 -26.56
CA ALA A 461 -4.90 31.61 -27.96
C ALA A 461 -6.03 30.95 -28.77
N SER A 462 -6.57 29.82 -28.28
CA SER A 462 -7.61 29.07 -28.98
C SER A 462 -8.67 28.45 -28.05
N PHE A 463 -8.53 28.58 -26.73
CA PHE A 463 -9.45 28.02 -25.76
C PHE A 463 -9.70 29.01 -24.61
N ASP A 464 -10.95 29.09 -24.16
CA ASP A 464 -11.31 29.72 -22.90
C ASP A 464 -11.26 28.69 -21.76
N THR A 465 -10.91 29.14 -20.56
CA THR A 465 -10.83 28.29 -19.35
C THR A 465 -11.79 28.80 -18.29
N GLU A 466 -12.64 27.92 -17.80
CA GLU A 466 -13.56 28.17 -16.67
C GLU A 466 -13.20 27.26 -15.50
N THR A 467 -13.04 27.80 -14.30
CA THR A 467 -12.83 27.01 -13.09
C THR A 467 -14.16 26.48 -12.55
N ILE A 468 -14.23 25.16 -12.35
CA ILE A 468 -15.33 24.50 -11.69
C ILE A 468 -15.04 24.44 -10.18
N PRO A 469 -15.92 24.97 -9.32
CA PRO A 469 -15.75 24.87 -7.87
C PRO A 469 -15.70 23.42 -7.39
N LEU A 470 -14.78 23.10 -6.47
CA LEU A 470 -14.73 21.79 -5.83
C LEU A 470 -15.85 21.59 -4.79
N GLN A 471 -16.54 22.66 -4.37
CA GLN A 471 -17.63 22.57 -3.40
C GLN A 471 -18.74 21.65 -3.92
N GLY A 472 -19.08 20.59 -3.18
CA GLY A 472 -20.06 19.59 -3.61
C GLY A 472 -19.52 18.58 -4.64
N VAL A 473 -18.24 18.67 -5.00
CA VAL A 473 -17.50 17.68 -5.80
C VAL A 473 -16.50 16.93 -4.92
N TRP A 474 -15.83 17.63 -4.00
CA TRP A 474 -14.81 17.05 -3.13
C TRP A 474 -14.97 17.57 -1.71
N ASP A 475 -15.60 16.76 -0.85
CA ASP A 475 -15.96 17.14 0.51
C ASP A 475 -14.93 16.57 1.52
N HIS A 476 -13.65 16.91 1.31
CA HIS A 476 -12.57 16.60 2.23
C HIS A 476 -11.96 17.88 2.81
N GLU A 477 -11.73 17.91 4.13
CA GLU A 477 -11.30 19.12 4.84
C GLU A 477 -9.92 19.67 4.40
N SER A 478 -8.97 18.78 4.09
CA SER A 478 -7.59 19.18 3.77
C SER A 478 -6.98 18.58 2.50
N ARG A 479 -7.33 17.33 2.14
CA ARG A 479 -6.72 16.60 1.02
C ARG A 479 -7.30 16.99 -0.33
N MET A 480 -6.41 17.14 -1.31
CA MET A 480 -6.63 17.50 -2.71
C MET A 480 -7.39 18.83 -2.94
N THR A 481 -7.47 19.68 -1.90
CA THR A 481 -8.14 20.99 -1.93
C THR A 481 -7.47 22.03 -2.84
N ASP A 482 -6.26 21.74 -3.30
CA ASP A 482 -5.42 22.54 -4.20
C ASP A 482 -5.43 22.03 -5.65
N VAL A 483 -6.17 20.95 -5.95
CA VAL A 483 -6.46 20.55 -7.32
C VAL A 483 -7.48 21.51 -7.92
N GLN A 484 -7.23 21.99 -9.13
CA GLN A 484 -8.17 22.79 -9.90
C GLN A 484 -8.90 21.90 -10.89
N LEU A 485 -10.22 22.00 -10.92
CA LEU A 485 -11.05 21.42 -11.95
C LEU A 485 -11.43 22.51 -12.95
N LEU A 486 -11.19 22.27 -14.23
CA LEU A 486 -11.32 23.25 -15.29
C LEU A 486 -12.20 22.69 -16.42
N ARG A 487 -13.04 23.55 -16.98
CA ARG A 487 -13.70 23.32 -18.27
C ARG A 487 -13.01 24.18 -19.31
N LEU A 488 -12.64 23.57 -20.44
CA LEU A 488 -12.08 24.28 -21.58
C LEU A 488 -13.12 24.36 -22.71
N SER A 489 -13.18 25.52 -23.37
CA SER A 489 -14.07 25.74 -24.53
C SER A 489 -13.24 26.23 -25.71
N ARG A 490 -13.27 25.51 -26.84
CA ARG A 490 -12.54 25.90 -28.05
C ARG A 490 -13.20 27.11 -28.71
N HIS A 491 -12.40 28.09 -29.12
CA HIS A 491 -12.85 29.23 -29.93
C HIS A 491 -13.39 28.75 -31.28
N ALA A 492 -14.32 29.52 -31.85
CA ALA A 492 -15.01 29.19 -33.10
C ALA A 492 -14.09 29.17 -34.32
#